data_AF-A0A3B9U6J6-F1
#
_entry.id   AF-A0A3B9U6J6-F1
#
_cell.length_a   1.000
_cell.length_b   1.000
_cell.length_c   1.000
_cell.angle_alpha   90.00
_cell.angle_beta   90.00
_cell.angle_gamma   90.00
#
_symmetry.space_group_name_H-M   'P 1'
#
loop_
_entity.id
_entity.type
_entity.pdbx_description
1 polymer ?
#
loop_
_entity_poly.entity_id
_entity_poly.type
_entity_poly.pdbx_seq_one_letter_code
_entity_poly.pdbx_strand_id
1 'polypeptide(L)'
;TVKQTFGYDIPDLKEVYRLGNEGHFDATCQETVPAAISCFLDSNNFEDAIRTAILAQGDTDTKGAICGSIAEAHYEIPEEMITKAYEYLPADMLEIVDQFYTTLQGHIKR
;
A
#
# COMPACT_ATOMS: atom_id res chain seq x y z
N THR A 1 -21.70 -0.44 -7.26
CA THR A 1 -20.72 -0.60 -6.16
C THR A 1 -19.42 -1.14 -6.71
N VAL A 2 -18.30 -1.08 -5.97
CA VAL A 2 -17.00 -1.67 -6.40
C VAL A 2 -17.19 -3.12 -6.87
N LYS A 3 -17.97 -3.90 -6.11
CA LYS A 3 -18.38 -5.28 -6.47
C LYS A 3 -19.08 -5.41 -7.82
N GLN A 4 -20.02 -4.52 -8.14
CA GLN A 4 -20.76 -4.59 -9.41
C GLN A 4 -19.92 -4.20 -10.62
N THR A 5 -18.99 -3.25 -10.46
CA THR A 5 -18.18 -2.73 -11.57
C THR A 5 -16.91 -3.54 -11.78
N PHE A 6 -16.26 -3.98 -10.69
CA PHE A 6 -14.92 -4.58 -10.72
C PHE A 6 -14.85 -5.99 -10.13
N GLY A 7 -15.93 -6.52 -9.56
CA GLY A 7 -15.96 -7.86 -8.97
C GLY A 7 -15.29 -7.98 -7.59
N TYR A 8 -14.77 -6.89 -7.04
CA TYR A 8 -14.14 -6.88 -5.71
C TYR A 8 -15.16 -6.63 -4.59
N ASP A 9 -15.17 -7.53 -3.61
CA ASP A 9 -15.82 -7.30 -2.32
C ASP A 9 -14.77 -6.78 -1.35
N ILE A 10 -15.00 -5.63 -0.72
CA ILE A 10 -14.03 -4.99 0.17
C ILE A 10 -14.42 -5.36 1.60
N PRO A 11 -13.66 -6.25 2.28
CA PRO A 11 -13.99 -6.68 3.63
C PRO A 11 -13.70 -5.58 4.66
N ASP A 12 -14.33 -5.66 5.83
CA ASP A 12 -13.92 -4.83 6.97
C ASP A 12 -12.52 -5.23 7.45
N LEU A 13 -11.73 -4.30 7.98
CA LEU A 13 -10.38 -4.59 8.49
C LEU A 13 -10.36 -5.68 9.56
N LYS A 14 -11.42 -5.81 10.37
CA LYS A 14 -11.55 -6.88 11.37
C LYS A 14 -11.49 -8.27 10.74
N GLU A 15 -12.09 -8.45 9.58
CA GLU A 15 -12.07 -9.73 8.86
C GLU A 15 -10.69 -10.00 8.27
N VAL A 16 -10.05 -8.97 7.70
CA VAL A 16 -8.67 -9.06 7.20
C VAL A 16 -7.71 -9.51 8.32
N TYR A 17 -7.83 -8.92 9.51
CA TYR A 17 -7.03 -9.31 10.68
C TYR A 17 -7.34 -10.72 11.18
N ARG A 18 -8.61 -11.14 11.16
CA ARG A 18 -9.00 -12.50 11.55
C ARG A 18 -8.31 -13.53 10.65
N LEU A 19 -8.41 -13.36 9.34
CA LEU A 19 -7.77 -14.26 8.35
C LEU A 19 -6.25 -14.30 8.53
N GLY A 20 -5.61 -13.14 8.65
CA GLY A 20 -4.17 -13.05 8.89
C GLY A 20 -3.73 -13.77 10.17
N ASN A 21 -4.47 -13.61 11.27
CA ASN A 21 -4.16 -14.25 12.55
C ASN A 21 -4.39 -15.78 12.54
N GLU A 22 -5.19 -16.28 11.60
CA GLU A 22 -5.36 -17.72 11.34
C GLU A 22 -4.22 -18.30 10.47
N GLY A 23 -3.27 -17.46 10.05
CA GLY A 23 -2.17 -17.85 9.18
C GLY A 23 -2.59 -18.00 7.71
N HIS A 24 -3.72 -17.41 7.32
CA HIS A 24 -4.19 -17.44 5.94
C HIS A 24 -3.26 -16.65 5.02
N PHE A 25 -2.96 -17.22 3.85
CA PHE A 25 -2.14 -16.61 2.83
C PHE A 25 -2.75 -16.91 1.46
N ASP A 26 -3.21 -15.87 0.79
CA ASP A 26 -3.66 -15.90 -0.61
C ASP A 26 -3.00 -14.72 -1.34
N ALA A 27 -2.37 -15.01 -2.47
CA ALA A 27 -1.66 -14.02 -3.31
C ALA A 27 -2.50 -13.59 -4.53
N THR A 28 -3.76 -14.02 -4.62
CA THR A 28 -4.64 -13.64 -5.71
C THR A 28 -5.09 -12.18 -5.56
N CYS A 29 -5.27 -11.49 -6.68
CA CYS A 29 -5.80 -10.13 -6.67
C CYS A 29 -7.16 -10.05 -5.96
N GLN A 30 -7.97 -11.11 -6.03
CA GLN A 30 -9.31 -11.17 -5.43
C GLN A 30 -9.31 -11.01 -3.91
N GLU A 31 -8.18 -11.31 -3.25
CA GLU A 31 -8.03 -11.12 -1.80
C GLU A 31 -7.06 -9.98 -1.47
N THR A 32 -5.86 -9.98 -2.06
CA THR A 32 -4.81 -9.03 -1.69
C THR A 32 -5.21 -7.58 -1.99
N VAL A 33 -5.87 -7.33 -3.14
CA VAL A 33 -6.29 -5.97 -3.52
C VAL A 33 -7.37 -5.44 -2.57
N PRO A 34 -8.48 -6.16 -2.31
CA PRO A 34 -9.45 -5.74 -1.30
C PRO A 34 -8.85 -5.52 0.09
N ALA A 35 -8.02 -6.45 0.57
CA ALA A 35 -7.41 -6.35 1.89
C ALA A 35 -6.52 -5.10 2.01
N ALA A 36 -5.71 -4.80 0.98
CA ALA A 36 -4.90 -3.58 0.94
C ALA A 36 -5.75 -2.31 0.96
N ILE A 37 -6.85 -2.28 0.21
CA ILE A 37 -7.80 -1.17 0.21
C ILE A 37 -8.42 -0.99 1.60
N SER A 38 -8.86 -2.07 2.26
CA SER A 38 -9.40 -2.01 3.63
C SER A 38 -8.38 -1.44 4.62
N CYS A 39 -7.12 -1.87 4.55
CA CYS A 39 -6.06 -1.32 5.39
C CYS A 39 -5.88 0.20 5.20
N PHE A 40 -5.94 0.68 3.96
CA PHE A 40 -5.88 2.12 3.68
C PHE A 40 -7.13 2.86 4.19
N LEU A 41 -8.33 2.34 3.93
CA LEU A 41 -9.59 2.99 4.31
C LEU A 41 -9.75 3.14 5.83
N ASP A 42 -9.18 2.24 6.62
CA ASP A 42 -9.18 2.28 8.09
C ASP A 42 -7.96 3.01 8.70
N SER A 43 -7.08 3.58 7.87
CA SER A 43 -5.86 4.28 8.33
C SER A 43 -6.07 5.80 8.53
N ASN A 44 -5.19 6.42 9.32
CA ASN A 44 -5.26 7.85 9.64
C ASN A 44 -4.09 8.67 9.08
N ASN A 45 -3.00 8.02 8.66
CA ASN A 45 -1.82 8.63 8.05
C ASN A 45 -0.99 7.53 7.33
N PHE A 46 0.06 7.94 6.63
CA PHE A 46 0.91 7.02 5.87
C PHE A 46 1.51 5.89 6.71
N GLU A 47 2.10 6.22 7.87
CA GLU A 47 2.73 5.21 8.72
C GLU A 47 1.68 4.21 9.27
N ASP A 48 0.52 4.72 9.69
CA ASP A 48 -0.61 3.92 10.15
C ASP A 48 -1.11 2.98 9.05
N ALA A 49 -1.20 3.44 7.80
CA ALA A 49 -1.59 2.62 6.64
C ALA A 49 -0.62 1.45 6.40
N ILE A 50 0.69 1.74 6.42
CA ILE A 50 1.74 0.70 6.28
C ILE A 50 1.69 -0.28 7.45
N ARG A 51 1.64 0.23 8.70
CA ARG A 51 1.57 -0.63 9.90
C ARG A 51 0.33 -1.52 9.88
N THR A 52 -0.82 -0.98 9.50
CA THR A 52 -2.09 -1.72 9.37
C THR A 52 -1.95 -2.85 8.34
N ALA A 53 -1.36 -2.58 7.18
CA ALA A 53 -1.13 -3.60 6.15
C ALA A 53 -0.17 -4.71 6.61
N ILE A 54 0.88 -4.39 7.37
CA ILE A 54 1.82 -5.39 7.91
C ILE A 54 1.20 -6.20 9.05
N LEU A 55 0.47 -5.54 9.97
CA LEU A 55 -0.24 -6.20 11.08
C LEU A 55 -1.35 -7.13 10.60
N ALA A 56 -1.86 -6.90 9.38
CA ALA A 56 -2.82 -7.77 8.74
C ALA A 56 -2.27 -9.16 8.34
N GLN A 57 -0.95 -9.40 8.44
CA GLN A 57 -0.31 -10.69 8.12
C GLN A 57 -0.64 -11.18 6.68
N GLY A 58 -0.32 -12.44 6.37
CA GLY A 58 -0.48 -13.01 5.02
C GLY A 58 0.53 -12.42 4.02
N ASP A 59 0.06 -12.09 2.82
CA ASP A 59 0.81 -11.46 1.71
C ASP A 59 1.11 -9.98 2.00
N THR A 60 1.94 -9.75 3.02
CA THR A 60 2.18 -8.41 3.59
C THR A 60 3.04 -7.51 2.69
N ASP A 61 3.96 -8.07 1.91
CA ASP A 61 4.78 -7.32 0.96
C ASP A 61 3.92 -6.77 -0.18
N THR A 62 3.07 -7.59 -0.80
CA THR A 62 2.18 -7.13 -1.88
C THR A 62 1.10 -6.19 -1.34
N LYS A 63 0.47 -6.55 -0.22
CA LYS A 63 -0.56 -5.71 0.42
C LYS A 63 0.00 -4.36 0.87
N GLY A 64 1.19 -4.36 1.46
CA GLY A 64 1.91 -3.16 1.88
C GLY A 64 2.29 -2.27 0.70
N ALA A 65 2.76 -2.86 -0.40
CA ALA A 65 3.06 -2.10 -1.62
C ALA A 65 1.82 -1.40 -2.18
N ILE A 66 0.69 -2.11 -2.30
CA ILE A 66 -0.57 -1.53 -2.82
C ILE A 66 -1.12 -0.48 -1.86
N CYS A 67 -1.25 -0.80 -0.57
CA CYS A 67 -1.74 0.12 0.45
C CYS A 67 -0.88 1.38 0.51
N GLY A 68 0.45 1.22 0.50
CA GLY A 68 1.42 2.30 0.50
C GLY A 68 1.31 3.23 -0.71
N SER A 69 1.16 2.69 -1.93
CA SER A 69 0.97 3.52 -3.12
C SER A 69 -0.33 4.33 -3.09
N ILE A 70 -1.40 3.78 -2.52
CA ILE A 70 -2.66 4.53 -2.33
C ILE A 70 -2.45 5.60 -1.24
N ALA A 71 -1.80 5.23 -0.13
CA ALA A 71 -1.55 6.10 1.00
C ALA A 71 -0.66 7.29 0.63
N GLU A 72 0.39 7.10 -0.18
CA GLU A 72 1.26 8.18 -0.68
C GLU A 72 0.47 9.23 -1.48
N ALA A 73 -0.50 8.79 -2.28
CA ALA A 73 -1.31 9.70 -3.07
C ALA A 73 -2.29 10.53 -2.21
N HIS A 74 -2.54 10.12 -0.96
CA HIS A 74 -3.52 10.74 -0.06
C HIS A 74 -2.90 11.46 1.15
N TYR A 75 -1.83 10.91 1.71
CA TYR A 75 -1.13 11.39 2.90
C TYR A 75 0.29 11.83 2.55
N GLU A 76 0.84 12.75 3.35
CA GLU A 76 2.28 13.03 3.31
C GLU A 76 3.06 11.87 3.94
N ILE A 77 4.18 11.50 3.32
CA ILE A 77 5.10 10.49 3.84
C ILE A 77 6.09 11.18 4.79
N PRO A 78 6.28 10.67 6.03
CA PRO A 78 7.34 11.17 6.92
C PRO A 78 8.73 11.08 6.27
N GLU A 79 9.50 12.18 6.30
CA GLU A 79 10.82 12.27 5.65
C GLU A 79 11.80 11.20 6.13
N GLU A 80 11.73 10.81 7.41
CA GLU A 80 12.54 9.74 7.98
C GLU A 80 12.25 8.37 7.33
N MET A 81 10.99 8.11 6.96
CA MET A 81 10.61 6.87 6.28
C MET A 81 11.12 6.86 4.84
N ILE A 82 11.03 8.00 4.13
CA ILE A 82 11.59 8.14 2.77
C ILE A 82 13.09 7.90 2.81
N THR A 83 13.79 8.61 3.70
CA THR A 83 15.25 8.50 3.87
C THR A 83 15.63 7.05 4.14
N LYS A 84 14.90 6.39 5.04
CA LYS A 84 15.18 4.99 5.39
C LYS A 84 14.90 4.03 4.24
N ALA A 85 13.83 4.24 3.48
CA ALA A 85 13.51 3.43 2.31
C ALA A 85 14.61 3.55 1.24
N TYR A 86 15.14 4.76 1.02
CA TYR A 86 16.17 5.02 0.01
C TYR A 86 17.50 4.31 0.35
N GLU A 87 17.84 4.16 1.64
CA GLU A 87 19.02 3.39 2.07
C GLU A 87 18.97 1.91 1.68
N TYR A 88 17.77 1.34 1.47
CA TYR A 88 17.60 -0.06 1.07
C TYR A 88 17.70 -0.28 -0.44
N LEU A 89 17.58 0.77 -1.25
CA LEU A 89 17.54 0.65 -2.70
C LEU A 89 18.95 0.72 -3.31
N PRO A 90 19.28 -0.15 -4.27
CA PRO A 90 20.50 -0.02 -5.06
C PRO A 90 20.44 1.23 -5.95
N ALA A 91 21.62 1.70 -6.38
CA ALA A 91 21.77 2.97 -7.10
C ALA A 91 20.95 3.05 -8.40
N ASP A 92 20.82 1.94 -9.12
CA ASP A 92 20.02 1.85 -10.35
C ASP A 92 18.51 2.00 -10.08
N MET A 93 18.00 1.47 -8.97
CA MET A 93 16.60 1.67 -8.57
C MET A 93 16.35 3.11 -8.09
N LEU A 94 17.28 3.71 -7.35
CA LEU A 94 17.19 5.11 -6.94
C LEU A 94 17.09 6.05 -8.16
N GLU A 95 17.86 5.77 -9.21
CA GLU A 95 17.79 6.55 -10.46
C GLU A 95 16.39 6.50 -11.08
N ILE A 96 15.74 5.33 -11.09
CA ILE A 96 14.38 5.17 -11.61
C ILE A 96 13.36 5.95 -10.77
N VAL A 97 13.51 5.93 -9.44
CA VAL A 97 12.64 6.70 -8.53
C VAL A 97 12.76 8.21 -8.79
N ASP A 98 13.99 8.72 -8.93
CA ASP A 98 14.25 10.13 -9.24
C ASP A 98 13.67 10.54 -10.59
N GLN A 99 13.82 9.69 -11.62
CA GLN A 99 13.23 9.92 -12.95
C GLN A 99 11.70 9.96 -12.89
N PHE A 100 11.08 9.08 -12.09
CA PHE A 100 9.64 9.03 -11.90
C PHE A 100 9.10 10.33 -11.29
N TYR A 101 9.64 10.77 -10.15
CA TYR A 101 9.17 12.01 -9.50
C TYR A 101 9.48 13.26 -10.32
N THR A 102 10.62 13.31 -11.02
CA THR A 102 10.94 14.42 -11.93
C THR A 102 9.90 14.54 -13.04
N THR A 103 9.52 13.39 -13.63
CA THR A 103 8.48 13.33 -14.67
C THR A 103 7.12 13.75 -14.11
N LEU A 104 6.73 13.20 -12.97
CA LEU A 104 5.46 13.51 -12.30
C LEU A 104 5.32 15.01 -11.98
N GLN A 105 6.35 15.64 -11.41
CA GLN A 105 6.35 17.09 -11.15
C GLN A 105 6.20 17.91 -12.44
N GLY A 106 6.79 17.44 -13.55
CA GLY A 106 6.62 18.04 -14.87
C GLY A 106 5.19 17.97 -15.39
N HIS A 107 4.43 16.92 -15.05
CA HIS A 107 3.02 16.78 -15.42
C HIS A 107 2.08 17.61 -14.53
N ILE A 108 2.33 17.68 -13.22
CA ILE A 108 1.50 18.46 -12.29
C ILE A 108 1.59 19.98 -12.55
N LYS A 109 2.76 20.46 -13.03
CA LYS A 109 2.99 21.87 -13.33
C LYS A 109 2.39 22.34 -14.67
N ARG A 110 1.85 21.44 -15.49
CA ARG A 110 1.21 21.75 -16.79
C ARG A 110 -0.28 21.93 -16.63
#